data_AF-A0A3D3CVC0-F1
#
_entry.id   AF-A0A3D3CVC0-F1
#
_cell.length_a   1.000
_cell.length_b   1.000
_cell.length_c   1.000
_cell.angle_alpha   90.00
_cell.angle_beta   90.00
_cell.angle_gamma   90.00
#
_symmetry.space_group_name_H-M   'P 1'
#
loop_
_entity.id
_entity.type
_entity.pdbx_description
1 polymer ?
#
loop_
_entity_poly.entity_id
_entity_poly.type
_entity_poly.pdbx_seq_one_letter_code
_entity_poly.pdbx_strand_id
1 'polypeptide(L)'
;MKIENPDMMISVADAKKIIEENSFTSARVLLPLDQAGGLVLAEDFISGIDVPAYPQSSMDGYAFSYGSWGRGKRLHVTGEMAAGSDRVNKILPGETVRIFTGAAVPQGADTVLMQEKSKLENGELVVEDDNLNAGDNVRLQGAEIKKGSLALSKGTLLTPAA
;
A
#
# COMPACT_ATOMS: atom_id res chain seq x y z
N MET A 1 31.26 45.45 26.86
CA MET A 1 29.85 45.85 26.66
C MET A 1 29.11 45.49 27.93
N LYS A 2 28.66 46.48 28.71
CA LYS A 2 27.99 46.28 30.00
C LYS A 2 26.59 45.70 29.73
N ILE A 3 26.17 44.71 30.52
CA ILE A 3 24.79 44.21 30.50
C ILE A 3 23.95 45.27 31.21
N GLU A 4 23.23 46.09 30.44
CA GLU A 4 22.24 47.04 30.96
C GLU A 4 20.96 46.27 31.32
N ASN A 5 20.58 46.33 32.61
CA ASN A 5 19.37 45.78 33.25
C ASN A 5 19.27 44.25 33.46
N PRO A 6 19.65 43.75 34.67
CA PRO A 6 19.42 42.37 35.08
C PRO A 6 17.95 41.99 35.37
N ASP A 7 17.03 42.95 35.48
CA ASP A 7 15.62 42.75 35.89
C ASP A 7 14.59 42.91 34.76
N MET A 8 15.02 43.04 33.50
CA MET A 8 14.09 43.23 32.39
C MET A 8 13.56 41.86 31.91
N MET A 9 12.55 41.34 32.61
CA MET A 9 11.85 40.12 32.20
C MET A 9 11.04 40.39 30.93
N ILE A 10 11.41 39.72 29.85
CA ILE A 10 10.62 39.69 28.60
C ILE A 10 9.48 38.68 28.73
N SER A 11 8.43 38.85 27.92
CA SER A 11 7.35 37.86 27.89
C SER A 11 7.85 36.52 27.34
N VAL A 12 7.19 35.41 27.70
CA VAL A 12 7.49 34.09 27.12
C VAL A 12 7.33 34.12 25.59
N ALA A 13 6.42 34.94 25.06
CA ALA A 13 6.23 35.09 23.62
C ALA A 13 7.43 35.78 22.96
N ASP A 14 7.93 36.87 23.54
CA ASP A 14 9.11 37.57 23.04
C ASP A 14 10.37 36.69 23.14
N ALA A 15 10.51 35.93 24.23
CA ALA A 15 11.60 34.97 24.39
C ALA A 15 11.58 33.88 23.30
N LYS A 16 10.40 33.32 23.01
CA LYS A 16 10.23 32.33 21.92
C LYS A 16 10.58 32.92 20.56
N LYS A 17 10.12 34.13 20.27
CA LYS A 17 10.40 34.83 19.02
C LYS A 17 11.91 35.04 18.81
N ILE A 18 12.61 35.50 19.84
CA ILE A 18 14.07 35.67 19.79
C ILE A 18 14.76 34.33 19.53
N ILE A 19 14.32 33.23 20.18
CA ILE A 19 14.89 31.90 19.95
C ILE A 19 14.66 31.44 18.51
N GLU A 20 13.45 31.60 17.97
CA GLU A 20 13.12 31.23 16.59
C GLU A 20 13.94 32.02 15.56
N GLU A 21 14.10 33.33 15.76
CA GLU A 21 14.88 34.22 14.88
C GLU A 21 16.39 33.92 14.89
N ASN A 22 16.89 33.30 15.96
CA ASN A 22 18.31 32.99 16.15
C ASN A 22 18.62 31.49 16.07
N SER A 23 17.62 30.66 15.75
CA SER A 23 17.80 29.22 15.52
C SER A 23 18.08 28.97 14.05
N PHE A 24 19.06 28.11 13.76
CA PHE A 24 19.41 27.74 12.40
C PHE A 24 18.99 26.31 12.09
N THR A 25 18.62 26.06 10.84
CA THR A 25 18.40 24.69 10.37
C THR A 25 19.74 23.97 10.29
N SER A 26 19.85 22.82 10.96
CA SER A 26 21.03 21.96 10.89
C SER A 26 21.31 21.49 9.45
N ALA A 27 22.57 21.15 9.18
CA ALA A 27 22.97 20.55 7.90
C ALA A 27 22.20 19.24 7.65
N ARG A 28 21.78 19.01 6.40
CA ARG A 28 21.19 17.73 6.00
C ARG A 28 22.26 16.64 5.95
N VAL A 29 21.88 15.43 6.34
CA VAL A 29 22.75 14.24 6.29
C VAL A 29 22.01 13.11 5.60
N LEU A 30 22.76 12.26 4.88
CA LEU A 30 22.26 10.98 4.37
C LEU A 30 22.66 9.90 5.36
N LEU A 31 21.68 9.17 5.87
CA LEU A 31 21.88 8.12 6.87
C LEU A 31 21.14 6.86 6.44
N PRO A 32 21.63 5.68 6.86
CA PRO A 32 20.86 4.45 6.83
C PRO A 32 19.52 4.60 7.60
N LEU A 33 18.45 3.94 7.13
CA LEU A 33 17.10 4.08 7.69
C LEU A 33 17.04 3.67 9.18
N ASP A 34 17.79 2.64 9.56
CA ASP A 34 17.90 2.15 10.94
C ASP A 34 18.56 3.14 11.91
N GLN A 35 19.21 4.18 11.40
CA GLN A 35 19.81 5.28 12.18
C GLN A 35 19.00 6.58 12.08
N ALA A 36 17.94 6.60 11.26
CA ALA A 36 17.18 7.81 10.98
C ALA A 36 16.00 8.05 11.96
N GLY A 37 15.66 7.05 12.78
CA GLY A 37 14.56 7.15 13.74
C GLY A 37 14.71 8.33 14.71
N GLY A 38 13.66 9.14 14.84
CA GLY A 38 13.64 10.34 15.67
C GLY A 38 14.23 11.60 15.02
N LEU A 39 14.74 11.50 13.79
CA LEU A 39 15.19 12.65 13.00
C LEU A 39 14.04 13.24 12.17
N VAL A 40 14.28 14.41 11.58
CA VAL A 40 13.31 15.11 10.74
C VAL A 40 13.75 15.08 9.28
N LEU A 41 12.81 14.74 8.39
CA LEU A 41 13.05 14.64 6.95
C LEU A 41 13.47 16.00 6.37
N ALA A 42 14.63 16.04 5.70
CA ALA A 42 15.22 17.29 5.21
C ALA A 42 14.55 17.84 3.93
N GLU A 43 13.93 16.97 3.14
CA GLU A 43 13.27 17.28 1.86
C GLU A 43 12.11 16.32 1.62
N ASP A 44 11.22 16.63 0.70
CA ASP A 44 10.10 15.77 0.31
C ASP A 44 10.61 14.41 -0.20
N PHE A 45 10.06 13.32 0.33
CA PHE A 45 10.32 11.97 -0.15
C PHE A 45 9.26 11.56 -1.17
N ILE A 46 9.68 11.35 -2.40
CA ILE A 46 8.82 10.95 -3.53
C ILE A 46 8.93 9.45 -3.73
N SER A 47 7.79 8.77 -3.89
CA SER A 47 7.79 7.32 -4.10
C SER A 47 8.44 6.92 -5.41
N GLY A 48 9.43 6.02 -5.35
CA GLY A 48 10.07 5.44 -6.53
C GLY A 48 9.27 4.32 -7.20
N ILE A 49 8.22 3.81 -6.54
CA ILE A 49 7.45 2.63 -6.94
C ILE A 49 5.94 2.84 -6.75
N ASP A 50 5.15 1.99 -7.40
CA ASP A 50 3.74 1.82 -7.06
C ASP A 50 3.59 0.83 -5.90
N VAL A 51 2.65 1.10 -5.01
CA VAL A 51 2.24 0.22 -3.92
C VAL A 51 0.71 0.02 -4.02
N PRO A 52 0.23 -1.22 -4.22
CA PRO A 52 1.02 -2.41 -4.58
C PRO A 52 1.68 -2.26 -5.97
N ALA A 53 2.76 -3.03 -6.22
CA ALA A 53 3.52 -2.97 -7.47
C ALA A 53 2.80 -3.60 -8.68
N TYR A 54 1.78 -4.41 -8.42
CA TYR A 54 0.93 -5.08 -9.40
C TYR A 54 -0.45 -5.30 -8.76
N PRO A 55 -1.50 -5.63 -9.54
CA PRO A 55 -2.79 -5.98 -8.98
C PRO A 55 -2.68 -7.14 -7.97
N GLN A 56 -3.25 -6.97 -6.78
CA GLN A 56 -3.21 -7.94 -5.70
C GLN A 56 -4.60 -8.28 -5.21
N SER A 57 -4.76 -9.51 -4.71
CA SER A 57 -5.99 -9.87 -4.00
C SER A 57 -6.11 -9.09 -2.69
N SER A 58 -7.32 -8.59 -2.39
CA SER A 58 -7.66 -8.06 -1.07
C SER A 58 -8.30 -9.09 -0.12
N MET A 59 -8.59 -10.29 -0.62
CA MET A 59 -9.27 -11.36 0.12
C MET A 59 -8.65 -12.74 -0.19
N ASP A 60 -8.93 -13.72 0.65
CA ASP A 60 -8.70 -15.13 0.31
C ASP A 60 -9.88 -15.64 -0.53
N GLY A 61 -9.58 -16.32 -1.64
CA GLY A 61 -10.61 -16.59 -2.63
C GLY A 61 -10.14 -17.25 -3.90
N TYR A 62 -10.82 -16.92 -4.99
CA TYR A 62 -10.60 -17.49 -6.32
C TYR A 62 -10.55 -16.40 -7.39
N ALA A 63 -9.43 -16.29 -8.10
CA ALA A 63 -9.24 -15.33 -9.17
C ALA A 63 -9.70 -15.89 -10.52
N PHE A 64 -10.48 -15.13 -11.28
CA PHE A 64 -10.90 -15.50 -12.64
C PHE A 64 -11.20 -14.28 -13.52
N SER A 65 -11.46 -14.51 -14.81
CA SER A 65 -11.93 -13.49 -15.76
C SER A 65 -13.44 -13.32 -15.65
N TYR A 66 -13.93 -12.19 -15.12
CA TYR A 66 -15.37 -11.96 -14.99
C TYR A 66 -16.07 -11.94 -16.34
N GLY A 67 -15.46 -11.28 -17.34
CA GLY A 67 -16.01 -11.19 -18.70
C GLY A 67 -16.14 -12.54 -19.42
N SER A 68 -15.26 -13.50 -19.09
CA SER A 68 -15.23 -14.82 -19.75
C SER A 68 -15.98 -15.91 -18.99
N TRP A 69 -16.26 -15.70 -17.69
CA TRP A 69 -16.87 -16.70 -16.81
C TRP A 69 -18.26 -17.11 -17.29
N GLY A 70 -19.12 -16.16 -17.67
CA GLY A 70 -20.53 -16.42 -17.95
C GLY A 70 -21.28 -16.81 -16.67
N ARG A 71 -22.13 -15.92 -16.18
CA ARG A 71 -22.77 -16.07 -14.86
C ARG A 71 -23.48 -17.42 -14.70
N GLY A 72 -23.21 -18.09 -13.57
CA GLY A 72 -23.76 -19.42 -13.26
C GLY A 72 -22.99 -20.61 -13.86
N LYS A 73 -21.96 -20.38 -14.69
CA LYS A 73 -21.06 -21.46 -15.12
C LYS A 73 -20.10 -21.84 -14.00
N ARG A 74 -19.61 -23.08 -14.07
CA ARG A 74 -18.56 -23.58 -13.19
C ARG A 74 -17.18 -23.20 -13.74
N LEU A 75 -16.21 -23.05 -12.85
CA LEU A 75 -14.82 -22.76 -13.20
C LEU A 75 -13.91 -23.90 -12.76
N HIS A 76 -12.95 -24.30 -13.58
CA HIS A 76 -11.99 -25.34 -13.24
C HIS A 76 -10.85 -24.76 -12.38
N VAL A 77 -10.61 -25.33 -11.20
CA VAL A 77 -9.53 -24.88 -10.32
C VAL A 77 -8.19 -25.47 -10.78
N THR A 78 -7.29 -24.64 -11.29
CA THR A 78 -6.03 -25.08 -11.91
C THR A 78 -4.80 -24.96 -11.00
N GLY A 79 -4.94 -24.36 -9.82
CA GLY A 79 -3.85 -24.23 -8.86
C GLY A 79 -4.10 -23.22 -7.76
N GLU A 80 -3.03 -22.81 -7.10
CA GLU A 80 -3.04 -21.85 -5.99
C GLU A 80 -1.93 -20.78 -6.10
N MET A 81 -2.19 -19.61 -5.52
CA MET A 81 -1.36 -18.41 -5.58
C MET A 81 -1.24 -17.76 -4.20
N ALA A 82 -0.06 -17.88 -3.59
CA ALA A 82 0.27 -17.24 -2.31
C ALA A 82 1.05 -15.92 -2.50
N ALA A 83 1.04 -15.07 -1.47
CA ALA A 83 1.86 -13.87 -1.45
C ALA A 83 3.36 -14.21 -1.58
N GLY A 84 4.08 -13.42 -2.37
CA GLY A 84 5.51 -13.66 -2.65
C GLY A 84 5.80 -14.82 -3.60
N SER A 85 4.78 -15.48 -4.17
CA SER A 85 4.98 -16.50 -5.20
C SER A 85 5.49 -15.87 -6.50
N ASP A 86 6.64 -16.35 -6.99
CA ASP A 86 7.19 -15.96 -8.31
C ASP A 86 6.41 -16.57 -9.49
N ARG A 87 5.51 -17.52 -9.21
CA ARG A 87 4.68 -18.16 -10.22
C ARG A 87 3.53 -17.23 -10.58
N VAL A 88 3.76 -16.27 -11.46
CA VAL A 88 2.65 -15.54 -12.10
C VAL A 88 1.99 -16.48 -13.10
N ASN A 89 1.01 -17.24 -12.63
CA ASN A 89 0.23 -18.10 -13.50
C ASN A 89 -0.62 -17.22 -14.42
N LYS A 90 -0.70 -17.62 -15.70
CA LYS A 90 -1.75 -17.15 -16.59
C LYS A 90 -2.90 -18.13 -16.45
N ILE A 91 -4.13 -17.62 -16.40
CA ILE A 91 -5.33 -18.45 -16.45
C ILE A 91 -6.02 -18.29 -17.80
N LEU A 92 -6.70 -19.35 -18.25
CA LEU A 92 -7.51 -19.35 -19.47
C LEU A 92 -9.00 -19.13 -19.14
N PRO A 93 -9.83 -18.76 -20.14
CA PRO A 93 -11.28 -18.71 -19.98
C PRO A 93 -11.84 -20.03 -19.42
N GLY A 94 -12.68 -19.94 -18.39
CA GLY A 94 -13.23 -21.12 -17.71
C GLY A 94 -12.35 -21.67 -16.58
N GLU A 95 -11.14 -21.14 -16.40
CA GLU A 95 -10.26 -21.51 -15.29
C GLU A 95 -10.33 -20.50 -14.15
N THR A 96 -9.95 -20.97 -12.98
CA THR A 96 -9.73 -20.15 -11.79
C THR A 96 -8.57 -20.70 -10.98
N VAL A 97 -7.94 -19.86 -10.18
CA VAL A 97 -6.92 -20.28 -9.22
C VAL A 97 -7.33 -19.83 -7.83
N ARG A 98 -7.06 -20.66 -6.84
CA ARG A 98 -7.14 -20.23 -5.45
C ARG A 98 -6.10 -19.15 -5.22
N ILE A 99 -6.47 -18.06 -4.59
CA ILE A 99 -5.59 -16.92 -4.36
C ILE A 99 -5.73 -16.46 -2.91
N PHE A 100 -4.61 -16.10 -2.30
CA PHE A 100 -4.57 -15.58 -0.93
C PHE A 100 -4.36 -14.07 -0.92
N THR A 101 -4.73 -13.44 0.18
CA THR A 101 -4.60 -12.00 0.41
C THR A 101 -3.18 -11.52 0.16
N GLY A 102 -3.03 -10.46 -0.64
CA GLY A 102 -1.73 -9.90 -1.03
C GLY A 102 -1.01 -10.65 -2.17
N ALA A 103 -1.51 -11.81 -2.61
CA ALA A 103 -0.97 -12.49 -3.78
C ALA A 103 -1.25 -11.71 -5.07
N ALA A 104 -0.34 -11.81 -6.03
CA ALA A 104 -0.50 -11.21 -7.36
C ALA A 104 -1.70 -11.84 -8.09
N VAL A 105 -2.59 -10.99 -8.62
CA VAL A 105 -3.67 -11.45 -9.49
C VAL A 105 -3.07 -12.00 -10.78
N PRO A 106 -3.40 -13.25 -11.18
CA PRO A 106 -2.80 -13.91 -12.34
C PRO A 106 -3.16 -13.19 -13.65
N GLN A 107 -2.31 -13.34 -14.66
CA GLN A 107 -2.62 -12.82 -15.98
C GLN A 107 -3.90 -13.46 -16.52
N GLY A 108 -4.85 -12.64 -16.95
CA GLY A 108 -6.15 -13.11 -17.45
C GLY A 108 -7.26 -13.13 -16.39
N ALA A 109 -6.95 -12.90 -15.11
CA ALA A 109 -7.97 -12.58 -14.11
C ALA A 109 -8.13 -11.07 -13.92
N ASP A 110 -9.33 -10.66 -13.58
CA ASP A 110 -9.67 -9.28 -13.21
C ASP A 110 -10.45 -9.19 -11.90
N THR A 111 -10.94 -10.32 -11.38
CA THR A 111 -11.89 -10.37 -10.27
C THR A 111 -11.51 -11.51 -9.33
N VAL A 112 -11.67 -11.28 -8.03
CA VAL A 112 -11.51 -12.31 -7.00
C VAL A 112 -12.84 -12.54 -6.28
N LEU A 113 -13.32 -13.78 -6.28
CA LEU A 113 -14.45 -14.20 -5.44
C LEU A 113 -13.94 -14.61 -4.07
N MET A 114 -14.55 -14.08 -3.00
CA MET A 114 -14.28 -14.49 -1.62
C MET A 114 -14.56 -15.99 -1.43
N GLN A 115 -13.68 -16.72 -0.75
CA GLN A 115 -13.87 -18.17 -0.53
C GLN A 115 -15.17 -18.48 0.24
N GLU A 116 -15.64 -17.56 1.08
CA GLU A 116 -16.88 -17.66 1.87
C GLU A 116 -18.13 -17.64 0.98
N LYS A 117 -18.01 -17.13 -0.25
CA LYS A 117 -19.09 -17.06 -1.25
C LYS A 117 -18.85 -18.03 -2.40
N SER A 118 -18.14 -19.12 -2.11
CA SER A 118 -17.76 -20.11 -3.10
C SER A 118 -18.06 -21.51 -2.60
N LYS A 119 -18.36 -22.39 -3.54
CA LYS A 119 -18.55 -23.81 -3.25
C LYS A 119 -17.73 -24.64 -4.22
N LEU A 120 -16.91 -25.54 -3.69
CA LEU A 120 -16.18 -26.52 -4.49
C LEU A 120 -17.00 -27.81 -4.62
N GLU A 121 -17.21 -28.24 -5.85
CA GLU A 121 -17.88 -29.50 -6.17
C GLU A 121 -17.10 -30.20 -7.28
N ASN A 122 -16.61 -31.42 -7.03
CA ASN A 122 -15.87 -32.24 -8.00
C ASN A 122 -14.64 -31.54 -8.63
N GLY A 123 -13.97 -30.66 -7.89
CA GLY A 123 -12.80 -29.90 -8.38
C GLY A 123 -13.17 -28.67 -9.24
N GLU A 124 -14.47 -28.36 -9.34
CA GLU A 124 -14.96 -27.15 -9.97
C GLU A 124 -15.49 -26.16 -8.92
N LEU A 125 -15.29 -24.88 -9.19
CA LEU A 125 -15.79 -23.77 -8.41
C LEU A 125 -17.18 -23.36 -8.89
N VAL A 126 -18.12 -23.28 -7.94
CA VAL A 126 -19.42 -22.64 -8.08
C VAL A 126 -19.35 -21.29 -7.36
N VAL A 127 -19.78 -20.23 -8.05
CA VAL A 127 -19.86 -18.88 -7.49
C VAL A 127 -21.23 -18.69 -6.83
N GLU A 128 -21.24 -18.42 -5.53
CA GLU A 128 -22.44 -18.21 -4.71
C GLU A 128 -22.55 -16.73 -4.27
N ASP A 129 -22.24 -15.81 -5.19
CA ASP A 129 -22.36 -14.36 -4.98
C ASP A 129 -23.20 -13.70 -6.08
N ASP A 130 -24.46 -13.45 -5.76
CA ASP A 130 -25.40 -12.74 -6.66
C ASP A 130 -25.05 -11.25 -6.82
N ASN A 131 -24.15 -10.71 -5.98
CA ASN A 131 -23.75 -9.31 -6.05
C ASN A 131 -22.32 -9.10 -6.58
N LEU A 132 -21.66 -10.15 -7.06
CA LEU A 132 -20.31 -10.04 -7.60
C LEU A 132 -20.27 -9.14 -8.84
N ASN A 133 -19.32 -8.21 -8.86
CA ASN A 133 -19.03 -7.30 -9.97
C ASN A 133 -17.61 -7.53 -10.52
N ALA A 134 -17.39 -7.09 -11.76
CA ALA A 134 -16.07 -7.09 -12.36
C ALA A 134 -15.11 -6.19 -11.56
N GLY A 135 -13.92 -6.70 -11.23
CA GLY A 135 -12.92 -5.97 -10.45
C GLY A 135 -13.03 -6.15 -8.94
N ASP A 136 -14.05 -6.86 -8.44
CA ASP A 136 -14.23 -7.04 -7.01
C ASP A 136 -13.03 -7.74 -6.38
N ASN A 137 -12.69 -7.28 -5.17
CA ASN A 137 -11.61 -7.80 -4.32
C ASN A 137 -10.20 -7.75 -4.95
N VAL A 138 -9.99 -6.85 -5.91
CA VAL A 138 -8.68 -6.58 -6.51
C VAL A 138 -8.20 -5.18 -6.13
N ARG A 139 -7.06 -5.09 -5.44
CA ARG A 139 -6.31 -3.84 -5.27
C ARG A 139 -5.46 -3.61 -6.50
N LEU A 140 -5.77 -2.57 -7.26
CA LEU A 140 -5.02 -2.19 -8.46
C LEU A 140 -3.60 -1.71 -8.10
N GLN A 141 -2.72 -1.77 -9.10
CA GLN A 141 -1.37 -1.21 -8.98
C GLN A 141 -1.44 0.27 -8.57
N GLY A 142 -0.65 0.63 -7.56
CA GLY A 142 -0.55 2.00 -7.06
C GLY A 142 -1.82 2.52 -6.36
N ALA A 143 -2.70 1.63 -5.91
CA ALA A 143 -3.91 2.02 -5.17
C ALA A 143 -3.61 2.64 -3.79
N GLU A 144 -2.45 2.33 -3.19
CA GLU A 144 -2.02 2.89 -1.91
C GLU A 144 -1.06 4.07 -2.12
N ILE A 145 0.00 3.86 -2.91
CA ILE A 145 0.99 4.89 -3.26
C ILE A 145 1.28 4.77 -4.74
N LYS A 146 1.24 5.88 -5.48
CA LYS A 146 1.64 5.89 -6.89
C LYS A 146 3.10 6.27 -7.03
N LYS A 147 3.77 5.68 -8.01
CA LYS A 147 5.11 6.13 -8.40
C LYS A 147 5.07 7.63 -8.75
N GLY A 148 5.99 8.39 -8.16
CA GLY A 148 6.07 9.83 -8.34
C GLY A 148 5.17 10.66 -7.42
N SER A 149 4.33 10.04 -6.58
CA SER A 149 3.57 10.80 -5.57
C SER A 149 4.45 11.13 -4.36
N LEU A 150 4.11 12.22 -3.67
CA LEU A 150 4.68 12.57 -2.37
C LEU A 150 4.32 11.48 -1.35
N ALA A 151 5.32 10.78 -0.83
CA ALA A 151 5.15 9.75 0.19
C ALA A 151 5.31 10.35 1.59
N LEU A 152 6.31 11.20 1.80
CA LEU A 152 6.49 11.95 3.04
C LEU A 152 6.90 13.39 2.72
N SER A 153 6.28 14.35 3.39
CA SER A 153 6.66 15.76 3.30
C SER A 153 7.96 16.05 4.06
N LYS A 154 8.73 17.02 3.57
CA LYS A 154 9.78 17.69 4.34
C LYS A 154 9.24 18.10 5.71
N GLY A 155 10.07 17.94 6.75
CA GLY A 155 9.68 18.30 8.11
C GLY A 155 8.97 17.19 8.87
N THR A 156 8.67 16.05 8.25
CA THR A 156 8.13 14.88 8.93
C THR A 156 9.14 14.32 9.92
N LEU A 157 8.71 14.12 11.17
CA LEU A 157 9.45 13.37 12.17
C LEU A 157 9.41 11.87 11.81
N LEU A 158 10.57 11.26 11.64
CA LEU A 158 10.71 9.85 11.30
C LEU A 158 10.41 8.99 12.53
N THR A 159 9.39 8.15 12.40
CA THR A 159 8.93 7.23 13.43
C THR A 159 8.77 5.85 12.80
N PRO A 160 8.52 4.76 13.54
CA PRO A 160 8.27 3.47 12.90
C PRO A 160 7.15 3.46 11.85
N ALA A 161 6.18 4.38 11.94
CA ALA A 161 5.09 4.53 10.98
C ALA A 161 5.34 5.56 9.87
N ALA A 162 6.36 6.40 10.01
CA ALA A 162 6.62 7.56 9.15
C ALA A 162 8.01 7.48 8.53
#